data_AF-A0A8X6X1D8-F1
#
_entry.id   AF-A0A8X6X1D8-F1
#
_cell.length_a   1.000
_cell.length_b   1.000
_cell.length_c   1.000
_cell.angle_alpha   90.00
_cell.angle_beta   90.00
_cell.angle_gamma   90.00
#
_symmetry.space_group_name_H-M   'P 1'
#
loop_
_entity.id
_entity.type
_entity.pdbx_description
1 polymer ?
#
loop_
_entity_poly.entity_id
_entity_poly.type
_entity_poly.pdbx_seq_one_letter_code
_entity_poly.pdbx_strand_id
1 'polypeptide(L)'
;MFYIRHPWSISEAHSDVLKMLRKKVFKTAEKAVEYLFSEELKSEMIALPPEVDELTDEEGFDDTETLDPSVRDVAGSNTRKKGKKELIADWKKVPANYNFSDESNALKINYETAVSTLEGLSPVEVFEEFLSPTYLEHILTETEKYAKQWKNKPDFSLTTEELKTFIGFLIFSGYHTLSSEHDYWPDEDLMVPIVKTSMTRNRYLEIKSMIHFADNNEAKSQANDRAFKTRKLITDMNANFQK
;
A
#
# COMPACT_ATOMS: atom_id res chain seq x y z
N MET A 1 -23.72 38.12 27.66
CA MET A 1 -23.81 37.85 26.21
C MET A 1 -24.16 36.38 26.07
N PHE A 2 -25.44 36.07 25.84
CA PHE A 2 -25.98 34.70 25.87
C PHE A 2 -25.97 34.13 24.45
N TYR A 3 -25.31 32.99 24.25
CA TYR A 3 -25.45 32.19 23.04
C TYR A 3 -26.62 31.23 23.20
N ILE A 4 -27.66 31.42 22.40
CA ILE A 4 -28.77 30.48 22.23
C ILE A 4 -28.29 29.40 21.27
N ARG A 5 -28.03 28.19 21.78
CA ARG A 5 -27.91 26.99 20.94
C ARG A 5 -29.32 26.49 20.66
N HIS A 6 -29.75 26.53 19.40
CA HIS A 6 -30.97 25.85 18.98
C HIS A 6 -30.80 24.33 19.24
N PRO A 7 -31.77 23.67 19.91
CA PRO A 7 -31.78 22.23 20.04
C PRO A 7 -32.18 21.62 18.70
N TRP A 8 -31.27 20.87 18.08
CA TRP A 8 -31.62 20.03 16.94
C TRP A 8 -32.61 18.97 17.42
N SER A 9 -33.85 19.07 16.95
CA SER A 9 -34.87 18.04 17.07
C SER A 9 -34.37 16.79 16.33
N ILE A 10 -33.96 15.77 17.08
CA ILE A 10 -33.63 14.46 16.52
C ILE A 10 -34.96 13.87 16.01
N SER A 11 -35.13 13.82 14.68
CA SER A 11 -36.22 13.08 14.07
C SER A 11 -36.01 11.58 14.33
N GLU A 12 -37.11 10.83 14.49
CA GLU A 12 -37.13 9.39 14.74
C GLU A 12 -36.21 8.61 13.78
N ALA A 13 -36.15 9.05 12.51
CA ALA A 13 -35.28 8.46 11.47
C ALA A 13 -33.78 8.47 11.82
N HIS A 14 -33.28 9.49 12.52
CA HIS A 14 -31.86 9.56 12.91
C HIS A 14 -31.53 8.66 14.11
N SER A 15 -32.53 8.32 14.94
CA SER A 15 -32.36 7.37 16.05
C SER A 15 -32.22 5.94 15.56
N ASP A 16 -32.86 5.58 14.45
CA ASP A 16 -32.88 4.20 13.98
C ASP A 16 -31.61 3.84 13.20
N VAL A 17 -31.03 4.78 12.46
CA VAL A 17 -29.70 4.62 11.82
C VAL A 17 -28.59 4.45 12.87
N LEU A 18 -28.65 5.18 13.98
CA LEU A 18 -27.68 5.06 15.07
C LEU A 18 -27.84 3.77 15.90
N LYS A 19 -29.03 3.15 15.91
CA LYS A 19 -29.23 1.80 16.49
C LYS A 19 -28.61 0.72 15.60
N MET A 20 -28.70 0.87 14.27
CA MET A 20 -28.13 -0.07 13.29
C MET A 20 -26.60 -0.16 13.32
N LEU A 21 -25.91 0.93 13.68
CA LEU A 21 -24.44 0.99 13.71
C LEU A 21 -23.81 0.63 15.08
N ARG A 22 -24.59 0.07 16.02
CA ARG A 22 -24.08 -0.26 17.35
C ARG A 22 -23.26 -1.56 17.29
N LYS A 23 -21.93 -1.47 17.42
CA LYS A 23 -21.07 -2.66 17.58
C LYS A 23 -21.54 -3.48 18.80
N LYS A 24 -22.09 -4.69 18.60
CA LYS A 24 -22.40 -5.63 19.67
C LYS A 24 -21.10 -6.28 20.19
N VAL A 25 -20.82 -6.15 21.48
CA VAL A 25 -19.64 -6.72 22.14
C VAL A 25 -20.06 -7.97 22.92
N PHE A 26 -19.43 -9.11 22.62
CA PHE A 26 -19.73 -10.40 23.25
C PHE A 26 -18.67 -10.75 24.29
N LYS A 27 -19.10 -11.34 25.42
CA LYS A 27 -18.19 -11.77 26.50
C LYS A 27 -17.51 -13.13 26.22
N THR A 28 -18.06 -13.93 25.31
CA THR A 28 -17.55 -15.25 24.94
C THR A 28 -17.73 -15.49 23.43
N ALA A 29 -16.86 -16.32 22.84
CA ALA A 29 -16.91 -16.64 21.42
C ALA A 29 -18.19 -17.40 21.03
N GLU A 30 -18.65 -18.30 21.90
CA GLU A 30 -19.89 -19.08 21.68
C GLU A 30 -21.11 -18.17 21.47
N LYS A 31 -21.22 -17.10 22.27
CA LYS A 31 -22.31 -16.13 22.14
C LYS A 31 -22.23 -15.30 20.86
N ALA A 32 -21.03 -15.03 20.36
CA ALA A 32 -20.86 -14.36 19.08
C ALA A 32 -21.30 -15.25 17.91
N VAL A 33 -20.98 -16.55 17.98
CA VAL A 33 -21.39 -17.54 16.98
C VAL A 33 -22.91 -17.73 16.99
N GLU A 34 -23.52 -17.87 18.15
CA GLU A 34 -24.99 -17.99 18.30
C GLU A 34 -25.72 -16.78 17.71
N TYR A 35 -25.20 -15.57 17.94
CA TYR A 35 -25.74 -14.35 17.34
C TYR A 35 -25.61 -14.32 15.81
N LEU A 36 -24.49 -14.80 15.27
CA LEU A 36 -24.21 -14.83 13.83
C LEU A 36 -25.23 -15.67 13.05
N PHE A 37 -25.77 -16.71 13.69
CA PHE A 37 -26.77 -17.60 13.11
C PHE A 37 -28.20 -17.34 13.62
N SER A 38 -28.40 -16.26 14.38
CA SER A 38 -29.71 -15.86 14.87
C SER A 38 -30.57 -15.23 13.76
N GLU A 39 -31.89 -15.40 13.87
CA GLU A 39 -32.86 -14.78 12.94
C GLU A 39 -32.89 -13.24 13.05
N GLU A 40 -32.37 -12.67 14.16
CA GLU A 40 -32.23 -11.22 14.36
C GLU A 40 -31.28 -10.61 13.32
N LEU A 41 -30.10 -11.22 13.12
CA LEU A 41 -29.10 -10.75 12.14
C LEU A 41 -29.53 -10.96 10.68
N LYS A 42 -30.31 -12.01 10.40
CA LYS A 42 -30.91 -12.19 9.07
C LYS A 42 -31.88 -11.07 8.71
N SER A 43 -32.66 -10.58 9.67
CA SER A 43 -33.59 -9.47 9.42
C SER A 43 -32.88 -8.12 9.24
N GLU A 44 -31.77 -7.86 9.94
CA GLU A 44 -30.94 -6.66 9.76
C GLU A 44 -30.24 -6.61 8.39
N MET A 45 -29.88 -7.77 7.82
CA MET A 45 -29.24 -7.85 6.50
C MET A 45 -30.25 -7.68 5.35
N ILE A 46 -31.55 -7.88 5.59
CA ILE A 46 -32.64 -7.75 4.61
C ILE A 46 -33.32 -6.38 4.77
N ALA A 47 -32.53 -5.31 4.91
CA ALA A 47 -33.02 -3.96 4.63
C ALA A 47 -32.79 -3.69 3.13
N LEU A 48 -33.73 -4.11 2.30
CA LEU A 48 -33.75 -3.70 0.89
C LEU A 48 -33.86 -2.17 0.86
N PRO A 49 -33.01 -1.46 0.09
CA PRO A 49 -33.19 -0.03 -0.11
C PRO A 49 -34.60 0.22 -0.68
N PRO A 50 -35.22 1.36 -0.36
CA PRO A 50 -36.51 1.73 -0.94
C PRO A 50 -36.42 1.66 -2.48
N GLU A 51 -37.51 1.28 -3.13
CA GLU A 51 -37.58 1.27 -4.59
C GLU A 51 -37.24 2.66 -5.14
N VAL A 52 -36.53 2.67 -6.26
CA VAL A 52 -36.06 3.89 -6.93
C VAL A 52 -37.27 4.67 -7.44
N ASP A 53 -37.80 5.55 -6.59
CA ASP A 53 -38.70 6.61 -7.03
C ASP A 53 -37.88 7.64 -7.81
N GLU A 54 -38.20 7.73 -9.10
CA GLU A 54 -37.95 8.78 -10.10
C GLU A 54 -36.69 9.66 -9.95
N LEU A 55 -35.85 9.67 -11.01
CA LEU A 55 -34.76 10.64 -11.18
C LEU A 55 -35.29 12.08 -11.02
N THR A 56 -34.95 12.72 -9.90
CA THR A 56 -35.18 14.15 -9.69
C THR A 56 -33.85 14.88 -9.56
N ASP A 57 -33.18 15.06 -10.69
CA ASP A 57 -32.26 16.17 -11.01
C ASP A 57 -31.47 15.88 -12.30
N GLU A 58 -32.06 16.17 -13.47
CA GLU A 58 -31.25 16.47 -14.64
C GLU A 58 -30.57 17.84 -14.44
N GLU A 59 -29.47 17.85 -13.69
CA GLU A 59 -28.52 18.96 -13.69
C GLU A 59 -27.80 18.93 -15.06
N GLY A 60 -28.18 19.85 -15.94
CA GLY A 60 -27.49 20.09 -17.20
C GLY A 60 -26.10 20.63 -16.95
N PHE A 61 -25.11 19.73 -16.82
CA PHE A 61 -23.71 20.10 -16.70
C PHE A 61 -23.20 20.56 -18.06
N ASP A 62 -22.99 21.87 -18.21
CA ASP A 62 -22.35 22.45 -19.39
C ASP A 62 -20.84 22.19 -19.34
N ASP A 63 -20.40 21.10 -19.98
CA ASP A 63 -19.01 20.67 -20.09
C ASP A 63 -18.11 21.65 -20.88
N THR A 64 -18.62 22.80 -21.33
CA THR A 64 -17.84 23.73 -22.17
C THR A 64 -16.92 24.69 -21.41
N GLU A 65 -16.96 24.75 -20.07
CA GLU A 65 -16.08 25.64 -19.28
C GLU A 65 -15.10 24.95 -18.32
N THR A 66 -15.00 23.62 -18.30
CA THR A 66 -13.86 22.95 -17.64
C THR A 66 -12.64 23.00 -18.54
N LEU A 67 -11.94 24.14 -18.54
CA LEU A 67 -10.55 24.20 -18.97
C LEU A 67 -9.74 23.31 -18.02
N ASP A 68 -9.46 22.08 -18.46
CA ASP A 68 -8.52 21.17 -17.82
C ASP A 68 -7.20 21.94 -17.61
N PRO A 69 -6.82 22.29 -16.36
CA PRO A 69 -5.56 22.94 -16.14
C PRO A 69 -4.49 21.96 -16.60
N SER A 70 -3.79 22.30 -17.68
CA SER A 70 -2.69 21.52 -18.21
C SER A 70 -1.59 21.40 -17.15
N VAL A 71 -1.72 20.40 -16.28
CA VAL A 71 -0.65 19.96 -15.41
C VAL A 71 0.31 19.24 -16.34
N ARG A 72 1.44 19.90 -16.61
CA ARG A 72 2.53 19.28 -17.37
C ARG A 72 3.01 18.06 -16.59
N ASP A 73 2.73 16.88 -17.11
CA ASP A 73 3.32 15.63 -16.65
C ASP A 73 4.85 15.73 -16.76
N VAL A 74 5.55 15.70 -15.61
CA VAL A 74 7.02 15.74 -15.53
C VAL A 74 7.57 14.32 -15.63
N ALA A 75 7.11 13.58 -16.63
CA ALA A 75 7.67 12.31 -17.06
C ALA A 75 7.86 12.34 -18.58
N GLY A 76 8.97 12.93 -19.03
CA GLY A 76 9.54 12.73 -20.36
C GLY A 76 8.57 12.83 -21.55
N SER A 77 8.35 14.04 -22.04
CA SER A 77 7.55 14.32 -23.24
C SER A 77 8.04 13.52 -24.47
N ASN A 78 7.37 12.42 -24.78
CA ASN A 78 7.39 11.79 -26.09
C ASN A 78 5.98 11.94 -26.69
N THR A 79 5.72 13.07 -27.34
CA THR A 79 4.52 13.27 -28.17
C THR A 79 4.65 12.46 -29.46
N ARG A 80 4.49 11.14 -29.37
CA ARG A 80 4.20 10.28 -30.50
C ARG A 80 2.81 9.70 -30.26
N LYS A 81 1.79 10.27 -30.90
CA LYS A 81 0.48 9.61 -31.05
C LYS A 81 0.67 8.35 -31.92
N LYS A 82 1.16 7.26 -31.31
CA LYS A 82 1.03 5.92 -31.88
C LYS A 82 -0.45 5.57 -31.75
N GLY A 83 -1.14 5.35 -32.87
CA GLY A 83 -2.48 4.79 -32.85
C GLY A 83 -2.44 3.53 -31.98
N LYS A 84 -3.19 3.53 -30.88
CA LYS A 84 -3.37 2.33 -30.06
C LYS A 84 -4.11 1.34 -30.95
N LYS A 85 -3.40 0.36 -31.52
CA LYS A 85 -4.06 -0.89 -31.90
C LYS A 85 -4.55 -1.47 -30.59
N GLU A 86 -5.87 -1.49 -30.40
CA GLU A 86 -6.47 -2.26 -29.32
C GLU A 86 -6.04 -3.71 -29.51
N LEU A 87 -5.08 -4.14 -28.71
CA LEU A 87 -4.74 -5.55 -28.61
C LEU A 87 -5.90 -6.20 -27.89
N ILE A 88 -6.81 -6.80 -28.65
CA ILE A 88 -7.85 -7.68 -28.11
C ILE A 88 -7.11 -8.88 -27.53
N ALA A 89 -6.95 -8.89 -26.20
CA ALA A 89 -6.32 -10.00 -25.50
C ALA A 89 -7.31 -11.17 -25.44
N ASP A 90 -7.00 -12.23 -26.20
CA ASP A 90 -7.74 -13.49 -26.15
C ASP A 90 -7.26 -14.31 -24.94
N TRP A 91 -7.88 -14.06 -23.79
CA TRP A 91 -7.56 -14.77 -22.55
C TRP A 91 -8.06 -16.21 -22.61
N LYS A 92 -7.13 -17.15 -22.71
CA LYS A 92 -7.42 -18.58 -22.65
C LYS A 92 -7.05 -19.13 -21.28
N LYS A 93 -7.95 -19.93 -20.71
CA LYS A 93 -7.64 -20.73 -19.52
C LYS A 93 -6.66 -21.83 -19.93
N VAL A 94 -5.38 -21.60 -19.65
CA VAL A 94 -4.34 -22.60 -19.82
C VAL A 94 -4.20 -23.33 -18.47
N PRO A 95 -4.25 -24.68 -18.44
CA PRO A 95 -3.90 -25.40 -17.22
C PRO A 95 -2.45 -25.08 -16.89
N ALA A 96 -2.21 -24.52 -15.70
CA ALA A 96 -0.85 -24.24 -15.27
C ALA A 96 -0.08 -25.56 -15.18
N ASN A 97 0.90 -25.74 -16.07
CA ASN A 97 1.81 -26.88 -15.99
C ASN A 97 2.94 -26.51 -15.05
N TYR A 98 2.79 -26.87 -13.78
CA TYR A 98 3.86 -26.75 -12.82
C TYR A 98 4.74 -27.99 -12.91
N ASN A 99 5.84 -27.90 -13.66
CA ASN A 99 6.93 -28.84 -13.55
C ASN A 99 7.69 -28.51 -12.25
N PHE A 100 7.14 -28.93 -11.11
CA PHE A 100 7.96 -29.09 -9.92
C PHE A 100 8.81 -30.33 -10.18
N SER A 101 10.11 -30.16 -10.38
CA SER A 101 11.05 -31.27 -10.30
C SER A 101 10.81 -31.96 -8.94
N ASP A 102 10.95 -33.28 -8.90
CA ASP A 102 10.94 -34.04 -7.64
C ASP A 102 12.27 -33.77 -6.91
N GLU A 103 12.46 -32.51 -6.51
CA GLU A 103 13.58 -31.96 -5.77
C GLU A 103 13.35 -32.09 -4.27
N SER A 104 12.59 -33.11 -3.85
CA SER A 104 12.28 -33.38 -2.44
C SER A 104 13.54 -33.42 -1.56
N ASN A 105 14.65 -33.94 -2.08
CA ASN A 105 15.94 -33.90 -1.39
C ASN A 105 16.57 -32.51 -1.32
N ALA A 106 16.52 -31.71 -2.40
CA ALA A 106 17.09 -30.35 -2.42
C ALA A 106 16.28 -29.41 -1.52
N LEU A 107 14.94 -29.50 -1.55
CA LEU A 107 14.06 -28.74 -0.67
C LEU A 107 14.32 -29.04 0.80
N LYS A 108 14.53 -30.33 1.14
CA LYS A 108 14.85 -30.74 2.51
C LYS A 108 16.22 -30.21 2.95
N ILE A 109 17.23 -30.30 2.10
CA ILE A 109 18.57 -29.75 2.37
C ILE A 109 18.49 -28.23 2.56
N ASN A 110 17.77 -27.51 1.70
CA ASN A 110 17.61 -26.06 1.80
C ASN A 110 16.88 -25.66 3.10
N TYR A 111 15.84 -26.41 3.48
CA TYR A 111 15.15 -26.20 4.75
C TYR A 111 16.08 -26.41 5.95
N GLU A 112 16.83 -27.51 5.99
CA GLU A 112 17.76 -27.80 7.08
C GLU A 112 18.88 -26.75 7.17
N THR A 113 19.41 -26.31 6.03
CA THR A 113 20.38 -25.20 5.95
C THR A 113 19.79 -23.89 6.46
N ALA A 114 18.58 -23.53 6.02
CA ALA A 114 17.91 -22.31 6.47
C ALA A 114 17.65 -22.34 7.99
N VAL A 115 17.16 -23.45 8.52
CA VAL A 115 16.94 -23.61 9.98
C VAL A 115 18.27 -23.47 10.72
N SER A 116 19.32 -24.17 10.30
CA SER A 116 20.62 -24.09 10.96
C SER A 116 21.26 -22.70 10.89
N THR A 117 21.01 -21.94 9.82
CA THR A 117 21.58 -20.60 9.62
C THR A 117 20.82 -19.54 10.41
N LEU A 118 19.51 -19.70 10.53
CA LEU A 118 18.63 -18.74 11.21
C LEU A 118 18.40 -19.07 12.69
N GLU A 119 18.83 -20.25 13.15
CA GLU A 119 18.68 -20.68 14.54
C GLU A 119 19.39 -19.71 15.50
N GLY A 120 18.66 -19.23 16.50
CA GLY A 120 19.18 -18.32 17.51
C GLY A 120 19.21 -16.84 17.12
N LEU A 121 18.89 -16.49 15.86
CA LEU A 121 18.75 -15.10 15.43
C LEU A 121 17.43 -14.49 15.93
N SER A 122 17.47 -13.21 16.27
CA SER A 122 16.26 -12.42 16.52
C SER A 122 15.47 -12.22 15.22
N PRO A 123 14.17 -11.89 15.31
CA PRO A 123 13.36 -11.62 14.11
C PRO A 123 13.93 -10.53 13.19
N VAL A 124 14.62 -9.54 13.77
CA VAL A 124 15.26 -8.46 13.00
C VAL A 124 16.50 -8.98 12.27
N GLU A 125 17.35 -9.77 12.95
CA GLU A 125 18.54 -10.37 12.33
C GLU A 125 18.16 -11.33 11.20
N VAL A 126 17.12 -12.15 11.39
CA VAL A 126 16.55 -13.00 10.32
C VAL A 126 16.13 -12.15 9.12
N PHE A 127 15.48 -11.00 9.35
CA PHE A 127 15.06 -10.12 8.27
C PHE A 127 16.25 -9.46 7.55
N GLU A 128 17.30 -9.11 8.28
CA GLU A 128 18.52 -8.51 7.73
C GLU A 128 19.36 -9.49 6.89
N GLU A 129 19.25 -10.80 7.12
CA GLU A 129 19.82 -11.81 6.22
C GLU A 129 19.23 -11.72 4.80
N PHE A 130 17.94 -11.37 4.68
CA PHE A 130 17.29 -11.18 3.37
C PHE A 130 17.59 -9.80 2.77
N LEU A 131 17.58 -8.75 3.59
CA LEU A 131 17.95 -7.37 3.20
C LEU A 131 19.45 -7.14 3.38
N SER A 132 20.24 -7.77 2.51
CA SER A 132 21.70 -7.70 2.61
C SER A 132 22.22 -6.24 2.61
N PRO A 133 23.34 -5.95 3.29
CA PRO A 133 23.92 -4.61 3.32
C PRO A 133 24.22 -4.04 1.93
N THR A 134 24.68 -4.90 1.01
CA THR A 134 24.90 -4.53 -0.40
C THR A 134 23.63 -4.06 -1.09
N TYR A 135 22.49 -4.65 -0.74
CA TYR A 135 21.21 -4.27 -1.33
C TYR A 135 20.71 -2.93 -0.77
N LEU A 136 20.86 -2.70 0.54
CA LEU A 136 20.54 -1.40 1.15
C LEU A 136 21.38 -0.28 0.52
N GLU A 137 22.69 -0.49 0.36
CA GLU A 137 23.59 0.47 -0.30
C GLU A 137 23.16 0.80 -1.73
N HIS A 138 22.69 -0.21 -2.47
CA HIS A 138 22.17 -0.02 -3.81
C HIS A 138 20.94 0.89 -3.83
N ILE A 139 19.97 0.65 -2.93
CA ILE A 139 18.78 1.50 -2.81
C ILE A 139 19.17 2.93 -2.46
N LEU A 140 20.09 3.12 -1.50
CA LEU A 140 20.58 4.43 -1.09
C LEU A 140 21.17 5.18 -2.28
N THR A 141 22.08 4.54 -3.00
CA THR A 141 22.77 5.13 -4.16
C THR A 141 21.77 5.58 -5.23
N GLU A 142 20.85 4.70 -5.63
CA GLU A 142 19.88 5.03 -6.68
C GLU A 142 18.85 6.08 -6.24
N THR A 143 18.45 6.05 -4.96
CA THR A 143 17.54 7.04 -4.37
C THR A 143 18.16 8.43 -4.32
N GLU A 144 19.39 8.56 -3.83
CA GLU A 144 20.09 9.85 -3.81
C GLU A 144 20.36 10.38 -5.21
N LYS A 145 20.81 9.50 -6.12
CA LYS A 145 21.03 9.85 -7.52
C LYS A 145 19.75 10.35 -8.16
N TYR A 146 18.62 9.69 -7.92
CA TYR A 146 17.33 10.16 -8.39
C TYR A 146 16.94 11.52 -7.82
N ALA A 147 17.08 11.70 -6.51
CA ALA A 147 16.77 12.96 -5.85
C ALA A 147 17.55 14.14 -6.45
N LYS A 148 18.85 13.95 -6.66
CA LYS A 148 19.78 14.96 -7.19
C LYS A 148 19.50 15.26 -8.67
N GLN A 149 19.36 14.23 -9.50
CA GLN A 149 19.27 14.38 -10.96
C GLN A 149 17.86 14.69 -11.47
N TRP A 150 16.83 14.15 -10.83
CA TRP A 150 15.45 14.18 -11.36
C TRP A 150 14.46 14.94 -10.47
N LYS A 151 14.77 15.13 -9.18
CA LYS A 151 13.93 15.92 -8.25
C LYS A 151 14.52 17.27 -7.86
N ASN A 152 15.68 17.64 -8.43
CA ASN A 152 16.37 18.90 -8.14
C ASN A 152 16.61 19.13 -6.64
N LYS A 153 16.98 18.06 -5.92
CA LYS A 153 17.35 18.11 -4.50
C LYS A 153 18.83 17.76 -4.33
N PRO A 154 19.75 18.71 -4.57
CA PRO A 154 21.19 18.45 -4.49
C PRO A 154 21.63 18.05 -3.08
N ASP A 155 20.96 18.58 -2.06
CA ASP A 155 21.28 18.37 -0.64
C ASP A 155 20.55 17.17 -0.03
N PHE A 156 19.79 16.42 -0.82
CA PHE A 156 19.15 15.20 -0.32
C PHE A 156 20.21 14.14 -0.01
N SER A 157 20.19 13.66 1.22
CA SER A 157 20.89 12.48 1.68
C SER A 157 19.90 11.51 2.29
N LEU A 158 20.26 10.23 2.33
CA LEU A 158 19.49 9.19 3.01
C LEU A 158 20.46 8.25 3.73
N THR A 159 20.24 8.00 5.03
CA THR A 159 21.08 7.03 5.76
C THR A 159 20.48 5.63 5.73
N THR A 160 21.30 4.63 6.00
CA THR A 160 20.87 3.23 6.14
C THR A 160 19.79 3.07 7.21
N GLU A 161 19.92 3.77 8.33
CA GLU A 161 18.97 3.76 9.45
C GLU A 161 17.63 4.37 9.05
N GLU A 162 17.65 5.49 8.33
CA GLU A 162 16.43 6.10 7.79
C GLU A 162 15.75 5.19 6.76
N LEU A 163 16.52 4.54 5.88
CA LEU A 163 16.00 3.57 4.93
C LEU A 163 15.40 2.35 5.64
N LYS A 164 16.09 1.78 6.64
CA LYS A 164 15.56 0.68 7.46
C LYS A 164 14.30 1.09 8.20
N THR A 165 14.27 2.29 8.76
CA THR A 165 13.07 2.84 9.44
C THR A 165 11.91 3.01 8.47
N PHE A 166 12.17 3.52 7.26
CA PHE A 166 11.18 3.63 6.19
C PHE A 166 10.60 2.27 5.80
N ILE A 167 11.46 1.26 5.57
CA ILE A 167 11.03 -0.11 5.27
C ILE A 167 10.24 -0.72 6.45
N GLY A 168 10.70 -0.51 7.68
CA GLY A 168 10.00 -0.94 8.89
C GLY A 168 8.60 -0.34 8.98
N PHE A 169 8.44 0.93 8.61
CA PHE A 169 7.13 1.57 8.53
C PHE A 169 6.23 0.95 7.45
N LEU A 170 6.77 0.57 6.28
CA LEU A 170 6.01 -0.13 5.23
C LEU A 170 5.48 -1.49 5.73
N ILE A 171 6.29 -2.23 6.48
CA ILE A 171 5.88 -3.51 7.08
C ILE A 171 4.82 -3.27 8.16
N PHE A 172 5.06 -2.30 9.05
CA PHE A 172 4.15 -1.94 10.13
C PHE A 172 2.77 -1.51 9.60
N SER A 173 2.73 -0.65 8.59
CA SER A 173 1.48 -0.15 8.00
C SER A 173 0.68 -1.23 7.27
N GLY A 174 1.34 -2.28 6.78
CA GLY A 174 0.67 -3.47 6.25
C GLY A 174 -0.04 -4.31 7.31
N TYR A 175 0.46 -4.31 8.55
CA TYR A 175 -0.15 -5.01 9.69
C TYR A 175 -1.19 -4.14 10.43
N HIS A 176 -0.86 -2.87 10.66
CA HIS A 176 -1.68 -1.90 11.39
C HIS A 176 -2.26 -0.88 10.43
N THR A 177 -3.31 -1.25 9.69
CA THR A 177 -3.89 -0.37 8.67
C THR A 177 -4.80 0.69 9.28
N LEU A 178 -4.56 1.95 8.92
CA LEU A 178 -5.41 3.10 9.24
C LEU A 178 -6.18 3.59 8.00
N SER A 179 -7.19 4.44 8.20
CA SER A 179 -8.02 4.98 7.12
C SER A 179 -7.21 5.83 6.12
N SER A 180 -6.20 6.56 6.62
CA SER A 180 -5.26 7.33 5.82
C SER A 180 -3.83 7.10 6.30
N GLU A 181 -2.87 7.19 5.38
CA GLU A 181 -1.44 7.20 5.72
C GLU A 181 -1.05 8.41 6.59
N HIS A 182 -1.80 9.50 6.51
CA HIS A 182 -1.58 10.65 7.38
C HIS A 182 -1.91 10.37 8.84
N ASP A 183 -2.81 9.40 9.09
CA ASP A 183 -3.30 9.08 10.43
C ASP A 183 -2.25 8.38 11.31
N TYR A 184 -1.12 7.94 10.74
CA TYR A 184 0.01 7.41 11.52
C TYR A 184 0.81 8.51 12.23
N TRP A 185 0.65 9.77 11.84
CA TRP A 185 1.18 10.94 12.54
C TRP A 185 0.06 11.87 12.99
N PRO A 186 -0.84 11.40 13.87
CA PRO A 186 -1.98 12.18 14.31
C PRO A 186 -1.57 13.18 15.41
N ASP A 187 -2.53 13.99 15.82
CA ASP A 187 -2.41 14.89 16.97
C ASP A 187 -2.22 14.11 18.29
N GLU A 188 -1.89 14.84 19.36
CA GLU A 188 -1.36 14.28 20.62
C GLU A 188 -2.17 13.13 21.24
N ASP A 189 -3.50 13.13 21.05
CA ASP A 189 -4.40 12.19 21.71
C ASP A 189 -4.55 10.84 20.98
N LEU A 190 -4.16 10.75 19.70
CA LEU A 190 -4.34 9.55 18.87
C LEU A 190 -3.02 8.92 18.45
N MET A 191 -1.90 9.34 19.06
CA MET A 191 -0.57 8.96 18.60
C MET A 191 -0.37 7.45 18.53
N VAL A 192 0.30 7.03 17.44
CA VAL A 192 0.98 5.74 17.35
C VAL A 192 2.44 5.99 17.73
N PRO A 193 2.85 5.80 19.01
CA PRO A 193 4.12 6.35 19.50
C PRO A 193 5.31 5.83 18.71
N ILE A 194 5.31 4.54 18.39
CA ILE A 194 6.38 3.88 17.63
C ILE A 194 6.64 4.55 16.27
N VAL A 195 5.61 5.03 15.57
CA VAL A 195 5.81 5.70 14.28
C VAL A 195 6.38 7.10 14.48
N LYS A 196 5.74 7.88 15.36
CA LYS A 196 6.09 9.30 15.54
C LYS A 196 7.49 9.49 16.10
N THR A 197 7.94 8.58 16.97
CA THR A 197 9.30 8.63 17.54
C THR A 197 10.38 8.23 16.54
N SER A 198 10.05 7.37 15.56
CA SER A 198 11.04 6.82 14.64
C SER A 198 11.33 7.73 13.45
N MET A 199 10.32 8.38 12.89
CA MET A 199 10.50 9.27 11.74
C MET A 199 9.39 10.32 11.69
N THR A 200 9.70 11.54 11.24
CA THR A 200 8.66 12.56 11.03
C THR A 200 7.86 12.28 9.76
N ARG A 201 6.59 12.69 9.73
CA ARG A 201 5.71 12.56 8.54
C ARG A 201 6.35 13.16 7.29
N ASN A 202 6.91 14.36 7.41
CA ASN A 202 7.49 15.08 6.28
C ASN A 202 8.72 14.34 5.74
N ARG A 203 9.55 13.79 6.62
CA ARG A 203 10.72 13.00 6.20
C ARG A 203 10.30 11.70 5.52
N TYR A 204 9.30 11.01 6.09
CA TYR A 204 8.73 9.80 5.47
C TYR A 204 8.20 10.07 4.05
N LEU A 205 7.37 11.11 3.89
CA LEU A 205 6.80 11.49 2.59
C LEU A 205 7.88 11.93 1.59
N GLU A 206 8.93 12.60 2.07
CA GLU A 206 10.07 12.97 1.25
C GLU A 206 10.78 11.73 0.70
N ILE A 207 11.15 10.78 1.57
CA ILE A 207 11.78 9.51 1.18
C ILE A 207 10.88 8.74 0.22
N LYS A 208 9.59 8.61 0.54
CA LYS A 208 8.60 7.94 -0.31
C LYS A 208 8.55 8.51 -1.73
N SER A 209 8.71 9.83 -1.88
CA SER A 209 8.69 10.51 -3.19
C SER A 209 9.97 10.32 -4.02
N MET A 210 11.04 9.81 -3.41
CA MET A 210 12.37 9.70 -4.00
C MET A 210 12.90 8.28 -4.11
N ILE A 211 12.35 7.31 -3.36
CA ILE A 211 12.82 5.93 -3.33
C ILE A 211 12.96 5.37 -4.75
N HIS A 212 14.16 4.96 -5.13
CA HIS A 212 14.50 4.44 -6.46
C HIS A 212 15.39 3.21 -6.35
N PHE A 213 15.27 2.34 -7.35
CA PHE A 213 15.93 1.03 -7.38
C PHE A 213 16.80 0.80 -8.62
N ALA A 214 16.82 1.74 -9.57
CA ALA A 214 17.56 1.63 -10.82
C ALA A 214 17.96 3.00 -11.37
N ASP A 215 19.06 3.03 -12.12
CA ASP A 215 19.54 4.24 -12.78
C ASP A 215 18.66 4.60 -13.98
N ASN A 216 17.96 5.73 -13.89
CA ASN A 216 17.12 6.22 -14.98
C ASN A 216 17.91 6.52 -16.27
N ASN A 217 19.22 6.73 -16.21
CA ASN A 217 20.04 6.91 -17.41
C ASN A 217 20.14 5.64 -18.26
N GLU A 218 19.95 4.46 -17.67
CA GLU A 218 19.96 3.17 -18.36
C GLU A 218 18.60 2.79 -18.95
N ALA A 219 17.54 3.56 -18.66
CA ALA A 219 16.18 3.23 -19.11
C ALA A 219 16.08 3.08 -20.64
N LYS A 220 16.90 3.82 -21.41
CA LYS A 220 16.93 3.72 -22.88
C LYS A 220 17.57 2.42 -23.37
N SER A 221 18.67 1.99 -22.75
CA SER A 221 19.35 0.74 -23.14
C SER A 221 18.58 -0.49 -22.69
N GLN A 222 17.76 -0.36 -21.64
CA GLN A 222 16.97 -1.45 -21.05
C GLN A 222 15.49 -1.44 -21.49
N ALA A 223 15.16 -0.77 -22.60
CA ALA A 223 13.77 -0.57 -23.05
C ALA A 223 12.97 -1.88 -23.31
N ASN A 224 13.66 -3.00 -23.51
CA ASN A 224 13.03 -4.31 -23.69
C ASN A 224 12.65 -5.00 -22.36
N ASP A 225 13.26 -4.61 -21.24
CA ASP A 225 12.90 -5.13 -19.93
C ASP A 225 11.81 -4.26 -19.27
N ARG A 226 10.58 -4.74 -19.32
CA ARG A 226 9.42 -4.06 -18.71
C ARG A 226 9.54 -3.90 -17.20
N ALA A 227 10.37 -4.72 -16.54
CA ALA A 227 10.60 -4.65 -15.10
C ALA A 227 11.94 -4.01 -14.74
N PHE A 228 12.64 -3.36 -15.69
CA PHE A 228 13.97 -2.77 -15.49
C PHE A 228 14.12 -2.03 -14.16
N LYS A 229 13.14 -1.19 -13.81
CA LYS A 229 13.15 -0.38 -12.58
C LYS A 229 13.26 -1.18 -11.29
N THR A 230 12.78 -2.42 -11.26
CA THR A 230 12.82 -3.31 -10.08
C THR A 230 13.66 -4.57 -10.34
N ARG A 231 14.21 -4.73 -11.56
CA ARG A 231 14.88 -5.95 -12.00
C ARG A 231 16.03 -6.31 -11.08
N LYS A 232 16.90 -5.34 -10.82
CA LYS A 232 18.08 -5.55 -9.97
C LYS A 232 17.68 -5.97 -8.56
N LEU A 233 16.67 -5.30 -8.00
CA LEU A 233 16.06 -5.69 -6.73
C LEU A 233 15.60 -7.15 -6.72
N ILE A 234 14.81 -7.56 -7.72
CA ILE A 234 14.30 -8.93 -7.81
C ILE A 234 15.45 -9.95 -7.96
N THR A 235 16.44 -9.66 -8.80
CA THR A 235 17.59 -10.54 -9.02
C THR A 235 18.41 -10.71 -7.75
N ASP A 236 18.74 -9.62 -7.06
CA ASP A 236 19.57 -9.64 -5.86
C ASP A 236 18.85 -10.36 -4.70
N MET A 237 17.55 -10.08 -4.52
CA MET A 237 16.73 -10.80 -3.54
C MET A 237 16.67 -12.30 -3.83
N ASN A 238 16.35 -12.69 -5.07
CA ASN A 238 16.27 -14.11 -5.44
C ASN A 238 17.60 -14.84 -5.20
N ALA A 239 18.73 -14.18 -5.48
CA ALA A 239 20.04 -14.76 -5.19
C ALA A 239 20.27 -14.95 -3.69
N ASN A 240 19.75 -14.08 -2.83
CA ASN A 240 19.80 -14.26 -1.38
C ASN A 240 18.85 -15.36 -0.87
N PHE A 241 17.64 -15.46 -1.43
CA PHE A 241 16.66 -16.49 -1.06
C PHE A 241 17.05 -17.92 -1.47
N GLN A 242 18.03 -18.07 -2.36
CA GLN A 242 18.51 -19.36 -2.88
C GLN A 242 19.85 -19.81 -2.27
N LYS A 243 20.41 -19.06 -1.31
CA LYS A 243 21.57 -19.49 -0.51
C LYS A 243 21.14 -20.51 0.54
#